data_AF-A0A4Y7RP31-F1
#
_entry.id   AF-A0A4Y7RP31-F1
#
_cell.length_a   1.000
_cell.length_b   1.000
_cell.length_c   1.000
_cell.angle_alpha   90.00
_cell.angle_beta   90.00
_cell.angle_gamma   90.00
#
_symmetry.space_group_name_H-M   'P 1'
#
loop_
_entity.id
_entity.type
_entity.pdbx_description
1 polymer ?
#
loop_
_entity_poly.entity_id
_entity_poly.type
_entity_poly.pdbx_seq_one_letter_code
_entity_poly.pdbx_strand_id
1 'polypeptide(L)'
;MRAVLLMTKIYHEIRDPVHVFIKLDNDERKVLNSFPFQRLRHIHQLAMSYLVYPGATHKRFEHSLGVMELAGRVFDIVTQEVNIHISMGP
;
A
#
# COMPACT_ATOMS: atom_id res chain seq x y z
N MET A 1 -7.07 -8.59 -33.71
CA MET A 1 -6.83 -9.30 -32.43
C MET A 1 -6.65 -8.29 -31.29
N ARG A 2 -7.73 -7.61 -30.87
CA ARG A 2 -7.72 -6.63 -29.78
C ARG A 2 -8.84 -6.98 -28.80
N ALA A 3 -8.62 -8.05 -28.06
CA ALA A 3 -9.49 -8.46 -26.96
C ALA A 3 -8.66 -9.21 -25.92
N VAL A 4 -7.59 -8.58 -25.43
CA VAL A 4 -7.04 -8.98 -24.13
C VAL A 4 -7.97 -8.36 -23.10
N LEU A 5 -8.99 -9.14 -22.75
CA LEU A 5 -9.70 -9.15 -21.48
C LEU A 5 -9.48 -7.89 -20.64
N LEU A 6 -10.37 -6.90 -20.75
CA LEU A 6 -10.57 -5.90 -19.69
C LEU A 6 -11.11 -6.67 -18.48
N MET A 7 -10.21 -7.34 -17.77
CA MET A 7 -10.46 -7.85 -16.44
C MET A 7 -10.71 -6.59 -15.60
N THR A 8 -11.98 -6.26 -15.38
CA THR A 8 -12.36 -5.14 -14.53
C THR A 8 -11.66 -5.35 -13.19
N LYS A 9 -10.57 -4.63 -12.95
CA LYS A 9 -9.78 -4.75 -11.73
C LYS A 9 -10.73 -4.31 -10.61
N ILE A 10 -11.17 -5.27 -9.79
CA ILE A 10 -12.04 -4.96 -8.66
C ILE A 10 -11.13 -4.30 -7.63
N TYR A 11 -11.39 -3.02 -7.38
CA TYR A 11 -10.70 -2.27 -6.36
C TYR A 11 -11.46 -2.36 -5.05
N HIS A 12 -10.73 -2.63 -3.98
CA HIS A 12 -11.18 -2.57 -2.61
C HIS A 12 -10.55 -1.33 -1.97
N GLU A 13 -11.24 -0.75 -1.00
CA GLU A 13 -10.75 0.45 -0.32
C GLU A 13 -10.67 0.19 1.18
N ILE A 14 -9.55 0.60 1.78
CA ILE A 14 -9.38 0.63 3.24
C ILE A 14 -9.20 2.08 3.65
N ARG A 15 -9.92 2.47 4.70
CA ARG A 15 -9.78 3.80 5.28
C ARG A 15 -8.57 3.83 6.20
N ASP A 16 -7.67 4.76 5.94
CA ASP A 16 -6.47 5.00 6.74
C ASP A 16 -6.45 6.46 7.26
N PRO A 17 -6.05 6.75 8.50
CA PRO A 17 -6.04 8.12 9.03
C PRO A 17 -5.08 9.07 8.31
N VAL A 18 -4.02 8.56 7.67
CA VAL A 18 -2.98 9.34 6.99
C VAL A 18 -3.28 9.47 5.50
N HIS A 19 -3.63 8.37 4.84
CA HIS A 19 -3.83 8.31 3.39
C HIS A 19 -5.31 8.42 2.96
N VAL A 20 -6.25 8.47 3.91
CA VAL A 20 -7.71 8.55 3.73
C VAL A 20 -8.30 7.29 3.07
N PHE A 21 -7.97 7.01 1.82
CA PHE A 21 -8.39 5.82 1.09
C PHE A 21 -7.19 5.18 0.42
N ILE A 22 -6.88 3.95 0.85
CA ILE A 22 -5.87 3.10 0.23
C ILE A 22 -6.61 2.11 -0.68
N LYS A 23 -6.24 2.11 -1.97
CA LYS A 23 -6.84 1.21 -2.97
C LYS A 23 -6.05 -0.08 -3.04
N LEU A 24 -6.77 -1.18 -3.17
CA LEU A 24 -6.22 -2.53 -3.22
C LEU A 24 -6.85 -3.29 -4.38
N ASP A 25 -6.05 -3.96 -5.19
CA ASP A 25 -6.55 -4.96 -6.10
C ASP A 25 -6.81 -6.31 -5.41
N ASN A 26 -7.29 -7.28 -6.18
CA ASN A 26 -7.61 -8.61 -5.65
C ASN A 26 -6.39 -9.38 -5.16
N ASP A 27 -5.21 -9.18 -5.75
CA ASP A 27 -4.01 -9.91 -5.37
C ASP A 27 -3.36 -9.30 -4.13
N GLU A 28 -3.31 -7.97 -4.05
CA GLU A 28 -2.94 -7.22 -2.84
C GLU A 28 -3.86 -7.60 -1.67
N ARG A 29 -5.17 -7.69 -1.92
CA ARG A 29 -6.14 -8.14 -0.91
C ARG A 29 -5.89 -9.59 -0.43
N LYS A 30 -5.47 -10.51 -1.32
CA LYS A 30 -5.10 -11.88 -0.90
C LYS A 30 -3.89 -11.87 0.03
N VAL A 31 -2.86 -11.08 -0.30
CA VAL A 31 -1.68 -10.92 0.55
C VAL A 31 -2.08 -10.34 1.91
N LEU A 32 -2.91 -9.30 1.90
CA LEU A 32 -3.39 -8.67 3.12
C LEU A 32 -4.16 -9.64 4.02
N ASN A 33 -4.99 -10.52 3.43
CA ASN A 33 -5.76 -11.53 4.17
C ASN A 33 -4.92 -12.76 4.60
N SER A 34 -3.65 -12.84 4.21
CA SER A 34 -2.80 -13.94 4.62
C SER A 34 -2.50 -13.88 6.13
N PHE A 35 -2.36 -15.05 6.76
CA PHE A 35 -1.99 -15.17 8.17
C PHE A 35 -0.74 -14.35 8.57
N PRO A 36 0.40 -14.43 7.84
CA PRO A 36 1.59 -13.67 8.24
C PRO A 36 1.36 -12.15 8.21
N PHE A 37 0.54 -11.65 7.30
CA PHE A 37 0.23 -10.21 7.22
C PHE A 37 -0.76 -9.79 8.32
N GLN A 38 -1.82 -10.57 8.56
CA GLN A 38 -2.79 -10.29 9.63
C GLN A 38 -2.16 -10.30 11.03
N ARG A 39 -1.10 -11.09 11.26
CA ARG A 39 -0.31 -11.07 12.51
C ARG A 39 0.19 -9.65 12.86
N LEU A 40 0.50 -8.82 11.86
CA LEU A 40 1.02 -7.46 12.08
C LEU A 40 0.05 -6.55 12.86
N ARG A 41 -1.24 -6.88 12.93
CA ARG A 41 -2.23 -6.16 13.75
C ARG A 41 -1.93 -6.22 15.24
N HIS A 42 -1.16 -7.20 15.67
CA HIS A 42 -0.83 -7.42 17.08
C HIS A 42 0.54 -6.84 17.46
N ILE A 43 1.31 -6.31 16.51
CA ILE A 43 2.67 -5.81 16.75
C ILE A 43 2.64 -4.29 16.69
N HIS A 44 2.97 -3.63 17.81
CA HIS A 44 3.12 -2.17 17.85
C HIS A 44 4.28 -1.73 16.95
N GLN A 45 4.07 -0.61 16.25
CA GLN A 45 5.11 0.00 15.42
C GLN A 45 6.28 0.48 16.29
N LEU A 46 5.98 1.19 17.38
CA LEU A 46 6.98 1.80 18.28
C LEU A 46 7.20 1.00 19.58
N ALA A 47 7.06 -0.33 19.53
CA ALA A 47 7.25 -1.23 20.68
C ALA A 47 6.51 -0.75 21.94
N MET A 48 7.22 -0.48 23.04
CA MET A 48 6.65 -0.08 24.33
C MET A 48 6.39 1.43 24.46
N SER A 49 6.62 2.21 23.41
CA SER A 49 6.45 3.67 23.46
C SER A 49 5.01 4.10 23.79
N TYR A 50 4.02 3.24 23.55
CA TYR A 50 2.62 3.48 23.95
C TYR A 50 2.43 3.63 25.46
N LEU A 51 3.36 3.13 26.28
CA LEU A 51 3.34 3.29 27.74
C LEU A 51 3.69 4.70 28.20
N VAL A 52 4.47 5.43 27.40
CA VAL A 52 4.87 6.83 27.68
C VAL A 52 4.02 7.80 26.88
N TYR A 53 3.71 7.45 25.63
CA TYR A 53 2.91 8.24 24.71
C TYR A 53 1.62 7.48 24.38
N PRO A 54 0.50 7.78 25.04
CA PRO A 54 -0.74 7.01 24.88
C PRO A 54 -1.32 7.07 23.46
N GLY A 55 -0.90 8.01 22.62
CA GLY A 55 -1.25 8.07 21.20
C GLY A 55 -0.42 7.15 20.28
N ALA A 56 0.70 6.58 20.76
CA ALA A 56 1.59 5.73 19.98
C ALA A 56 1.10 4.26 19.90
N THR A 57 -0.21 4.08 19.69
CA THR A 57 -0.87 2.76 19.68
C THR A 57 -0.85 2.06 18.32
N HIS A 58 -0.42 2.77 17.28
CA HIS A 58 -0.35 2.26 15.92
C HIS A 58 0.50 0.98 15.81
N LYS A 59 0.06 0.08 14.94
CA LYS A 59 0.59 -1.24 14.67
C LYS A 59 1.32 -1.27 13.34
N ARG A 60 2.11 -2.32 13.14
CA ARG A 60 2.84 -2.56 11.89
C ARG A 60 1.90 -2.80 10.71
N PHE A 61 0.65 -3.22 10.95
CA PHE A 61 -0.33 -3.48 9.91
C PHE A 61 -0.68 -2.22 9.10
N GLU A 62 -1.17 -1.17 9.75
CA GLU A 62 -1.51 0.09 9.07
C GLU A 62 -0.28 0.78 8.49
N HIS A 63 0.88 0.66 9.14
CA HIS A 63 2.12 1.18 8.60
C HIS A 63 2.50 0.51 7.28
N SER A 64 2.46 -0.83 7.20
CA SER A 64 2.74 -1.56 5.96
C SER A 64 1.73 -1.22 4.85
N LEU A 65 0.46 -0.98 5.19
CA LEU A 65 -0.54 -0.51 4.24
C LEU A 65 -0.18 0.87 3.66
N GLY A 66 0.20 1.82 4.51
CA GLY A 66 0.64 3.15 4.06
C GLY A 66 1.89 3.08 3.17
N VAL A 67 2.85 2.20 3.50
CA VAL A 67 4.04 1.98 2.66
C VAL A 67 3.66 1.44 1.29
N MET A 68 2.72 0.49 1.20
CA MET A 68 2.23 -0.05 -0.07
C MET A 68 1.61 1.04 -0.95
N GLU A 69 0.73 1.87 -0.38
CA GLU A 69 0.12 3.02 -1.08
C GLU A 69 1.19 3.98 -1.62
N LEU A 70 2.16 4.35 -0.77
CA LEU A 70 3.22 5.27 -1.17
C LEU A 70 4.12 4.67 -2.26
N ALA A 71 4.47 3.39 -2.14
CA ALA A 71 5.27 2.68 -3.13
C ALA A 71 4.55 2.62 -4.49
N GLY A 72 3.24 2.37 -4.49
CA GLY A 72 2.41 2.40 -5.70
C GLY A 72 2.43 3.77 -6.38
N ARG A 73 2.20 4.84 -5.61
CA ARG A 73 2.28 6.22 -6.14
C ARG A 73 3.65 6.54 -6.74
N VAL A 74 4.72 6.14 -6.07
CA VAL A 74 6.10 6.35 -6.57
C VAL A 74 6.30 5.56 -7.87
N PHE A 75 5.88 4.30 -7.90
CA PHE A 75 5.98 3.46 -9.10
C PHE A 75 5.22 4.09 -10.28
N ASP A 76 3.99 4.54 -10.07
CA ASP A 76 3.18 5.19 -11.11
C ASP A 76 3.86 6.45 -11.65
N ILE A 77 4.50 7.25 -10.80
CA ILE A 77 5.25 8.43 -11.24
C ILE A 77 6.48 8.02 -12.04
N VAL A 78 7.29 7.10 -11.53
CA VAL A 78 8.55 6.69 -12.17
C VAL A 78 8.31 6.01 -13.52
N THR A 79 7.21 5.29 -13.67
CA THR A 79 6.85 4.55 -14.89
C THR A 79 6.03 5.37 -15.90
N GLN A 80 5.73 6.63 -15.62
CA GLN A 80 5.13 7.51 -16.63
C GLN A 80 6.09 7.70 -17.81
N GLU A 81 5.57 7.58 -19.04
CA GLU A 81 6.36 7.70 -20.27
C GLU A 81 7.20 8.99 -20.31
N VAL A 82 6.64 10.10 -19.81
CA VAL A 82 7.32 11.40 -19.71
C VAL A 82 8.62 11.32 -18.89
N ASN A 83 8.67 10.49 -17.85
CA ASN A 83 9.84 10.35 -16.99
C ASN A 83 10.83 9.30 -17.49
N ILE A 84 10.37 8.33 -18.29
CA ILE A 84 11.23 7.29 -18.87
C ILE A 84 12.03 7.86 -20.07
N HIS A 85 11.49 8.83 -20.80
CA HIS A 85 12.19 9.44 -21.94
C HIS A 85 13.32 10.41 -21.55
N ILE A 86 13.39 10.87 -20.30
CA ILE A 86 14.43 11.81 -19.84
C ILE A 86 15.80 11.10 -19.66
N SER A 87 15.83 9.77 -19.56
CA SER A 87 17.07 8.98 -19.47
C SER A 87 17.60 8.45 -20.80
N MET A 88 16.91 8.69 -21.91
CA MET A 88 17.42 8.48 -23.27
C MET A 88 17.74 9.85 -23.87
N GLY A 89 18.84 10.46 -23.41
CA GLY A 89 19.45 11.58 -24.15
C GLY A 89 19.92 11.13 -25.54
N PRO A 90 20.15 12.07 -26.47
CA PRO A 90 20.60 11.76 -27.84
C PRO A 90 21.88 10.93 -27.90
#